data_AF-A0A2G6MUX7-F1
#
_entry.id   AF-A0A2G6MUX7-F1
#
_cell.length_a   1.000
_cell.length_b   1.000
_cell.length_c   1.000
_cell.angle_alpha   90.00
_cell.angle_beta   90.00
_cell.angle_gamma   90.00
#
_symmetry.space_group_name_H-M   'P 1'
#
loop_
_entity.id
_entity.type
_entity.pdbx_description
1 polymer ?
#
loop_
_entity_poly.entity_id
_entity_poly.type
_entity_poly.pdbx_seq_one_letter_code
_entity_poly.pdbx_strand_id
1 'polypeptide(L)'
;MDCGGTDNPQKNGRDCQPSFQQRLIRRFEKQAEFASGYSPLFTRLWCAAAGWLRKKQPLGIWLTAAARKRKSFDVPLLFAAGIHKSILAEHPEAYELAQFFPTAGGAYVEGDPQFDQVLVQTVTALQQRLAEFIATEQVQTNETGRGLCWLLPLLYTEWGEIHLVDLGSSAGLNLVAERRCFEIIAHSRQQNIIALGSGKTSQFTVNSKGDFPLPQAKRPIDILSRTGCDKNILSLASLDDELTLAAFIWGDQVERMARLKEGIQALRELEQEGKQLTLCKGELPEDLEHFLHTHIPVHPASPVVLYNTYLTNYLHDKGSSLSARMNSWAETEQRPILWLQMEVNTSRDDAPGKGWVLWQAQLWQAGEHHCWDLAWCHPHVTTIHWLPGIEQWARFWS
;
A
#
# COMPACT_ATOMS: atom_id res chain seq x y z
N MET A 1 43.90 15.58 58.29
CA MET A 1 43.07 14.38 58.53
C MET A 1 41.72 14.72 57.94
N ASP A 2 41.53 14.67 56.62
CA ASP A 2 41.75 13.58 55.67
C ASP A 2 40.78 12.40 55.86
N CYS A 3 40.20 11.98 54.73
CA CYS A 3 39.32 10.81 54.47
C CYS A 3 37.87 10.89 54.99
N GLY A 4 36.79 10.60 54.23
CA GLY A 4 36.58 10.06 52.88
C GLY A 4 35.07 10.17 52.55
N GLY A 5 34.66 10.39 51.29
CA GLY A 5 34.30 9.31 50.37
C GLY A 5 32.76 9.11 50.34
N THR A 6 32.03 9.84 49.50
CA THR A 6 31.37 9.34 48.26
C THR A 6 30.23 8.32 48.49
N ASP A 7 29.00 8.71 48.14
CA ASP A 7 28.32 8.04 47.02
C ASP A 7 27.16 8.88 46.48
N ASN A 8 27.37 9.32 45.25
CA ASN A 8 26.41 10.01 44.41
C ASN A 8 25.64 8.92 43.64
N PRO A 9 24.31 8.79 43.73
CA PRO A 9 23.60 7.76 42.99
C PRO A 9 23.65 8.11 41.51
N GLN A 10 24.58 7.46 40.81
CA GLN A 10 24.66 7.48 39.35
C GLN A 10 23.30 7.07 38.78
N LYS A 11 22.59 8.05 38.22
CA LYS A 11 21.61 7.85 37.15
C LYS A 11 22.32 7.17 35.96
N ASN A 12 22.44 5.85 36.00
CA ASN A 12 22.83 5.02 34.87
C ASN A 12 21.61 4.24 34.35
N GLY A 13 20.56 4.97 34.01
CA GLY A 13 19.56 4.47 33.07
C GLY A 13 20.12 4.58 31.66
N ARG A 14 21.05 3.69 31.28
CA ARG A 14 21.30 3.48 29.85
C ARG A 14 20.04 2.84 29.30
N ASP A 15 19.25 3.59 28.55
CA ASP A 15 18.26 3.02 27.64
C ASP A 15 19.02 2.12 26.65
N CYS A 16 19.22 0.86 27.04
CA CYS A 16 19.78 -0.15 26.16
C CYS A 16 18.79 -0.31 25.01
N GLN A 17 19.21 0.06 23.80
CA GLN A 17 18.38 -0.14 22.62
C GLN A 17 17.90 -1.59 22.58
N PRO A 18 16.60 -1.83 22.33
CA PRO A 18 16.04 -3.17 22.35
C PRO A 18 16.78 -4.06 21.36
N SER A 19 17.08 -5.31 21.73
CA SER A 19 17.74 -6.27 20.86
C SER A 19 16.93 -6.50 19.57
N PHE A 20 17.56 -6.98 18.50
CA PHE A 20 16.84 -7.27 17.25
C PHE A 20 15.66 -8.21 17.47
N GLN A 21 15.83 -9.25 18.30
CA GLN A 21 14.77 -10.16 18.70
C GLN A 21 13.62 -9.44 19.44
N GLN A 22 13.92 -8.54 20.39
CA GLN A 22 12.90 -7.74 21.08
C GLN A 22 12.14 -6.82 20.10
N ARG A 23 12.84 -6.25 19.12
CA ARG A 23 12.20 -5.47 18.05
C ARG A 23 11.30 -6.35 17.19
N LEU A 24 11.72 -7.56 16.82
CA LEU A 24 10.89 -8.51 16.08
C LEU A 24 9.63 -8.88 16.86
N ILE A 25 9.75 -9.27 18.14
CA ILE A 25 8.59 -9.59 19.01
C ILE A 25 7.58 -8.45 18.96
N ARG A 26 8.02 -7.22 19.20
CA ARG A 26 7.16 -6.03 19.15
C ARG A 26 6.50 -5.82 17.77
N ARG A 27 7.18 -6.17 16.68
CA ARG A 27 6.63 -6.02 15.31
C ARG A 27 5.58 -7.08 15.00
N PHE A 28 5.80 -8.32 15.40
CA PHE A 28 4.78 -9.37 15.29
C PHE A 28 3.55 -9.07 16.15
N GLU A 29 3.74 -8.63 17.40
CA GLU A 29 2.64 -8.22 18.29
C GLU A 29 1.82 -7.06 17.71
N LYS A 30 2.48 -6.05 17.14
CA LYS A 30 1.79 -4.93 16.48
C LYS A 30 0.98 -5.35 15.25
N GLN A 31 1.45 -6.33 14.49
CA GLN A 31 0.69 -6.85 13.35
C GLN A 31 -0.50 -7.68 13.82
N ALA A 32 -0.34 -8.49 14.87
CA ALA A 32 -1.45 -9.21 15.48
C ALA A 32 -2.53 -8.26 16.04
N GLU A 33 -2.12 -7.17 16.70
CA GLU A 33 -3.02 -6.08 17.15
C GLU A 33 -3.76 -5.44 15.97
N PHE A 34 -3.03 -5.12 14.89
CA PHE A 34 -3.62 -4.49 13.70
C PHE A 34 -4.61 -5.40 12.97
N ALA A 35 -4.33 -6.71 12.89
CA ALA A 35 -5.24 -7.67 12.27
C ALA A 35 -6.43 -8.07 13.15
N SER A 36 -6.38 -7.77 14.46
CA SER A 36 -7.44 -8.16 15.38
C SER A 36 -8.80 -7.61 14.96
N GLY A 37 -9.80 -8.48 14.80
CA GLY A 37 -11.13 -8.12 14.31
C GLY A 37 -11.24 -7.91 12.79
N TYR A 38 -10.12 -8.00 12.06
CA TYR A 38 -10.07 -7.86 10.60
C TYR A 38 -9.57 -9.12 9.87
N SER A 39 -8.70 -9.91 10.52
CA SER A 39 -8.20 -11.20 10.03
C SER A 39 -7.80 -12.11 11.21
N PRO A 40 -8.76 -12.90 11.73
CA PRO A 40 -8.51 -13.83 12.83
C PRO A 40 -7.38 -14.83 12.53
N LEU A 41 -7.24 -15.25 11.27
CA LEU A 41 -6.19 -16.17 10.83
C LEU A 41 -4.79 -15.56 11.01
N PHE A 42 -4.58 -14.34 10.51
CA PHE A 42 -3.26 -13.71 10.56
C PHE A 42 -2.94 -13.17 11.96
N THR A 43 -3.95 -12.74 12.74
CA THR A 43 -3.78 -12.46 14.17
C THR A 43 -3.19 -13.67 14.90
N ARG A 44 -3.73 -14.88 14.67
CA ARG A 44 -3.21 -16.10 15.32
C ARG A 44 -1.82 -16.46 14.83
N LEU A 45 -1.56 -16.39 13.52
CA LEU A 45 -0.24 -16.65 12.93
C LEU A 45 0.84 -15.76 13.55
N TRP A 46 0.60 -14.45 13.66
CA TRP A 46 1.58 -13.53 14.24
C TRP A 46 1.72 -13.68 15.76
N CYS A 47 0.65 -13.98 16.48
CA CYS A 47 0.72 -14.34 17.89
C CYS A 47 1.60 -15.59 18.14
N ALA A 48 1.47 -16.63 17.29
CA ALA A 48 2.29 -17.83 17.38
C ALA A 48 3.78 -17.50 17.15
N ALA A 49 4.11 -16.76 16.09
CA ALA A 49 5.48 -16.35 15.79
C ALA A 49 6.10 -15.47 16.90
N ALA A 50 5.34 -14.52 17.45
CA ALA A 50 5.76 -13.74 18.62
C ALA A 50 6.04 -14.63 19.84
N GLY A 51 5.19 -15.64 20.06
CA GLY A 51 5.36 -16.64 21.12
C GLY A 51 6.65 -17.45 20.97
N TRP A 52 6.96 -17.92 19.76
CA TRP A 52 8.19 -18.65 19.46
C TRP A 52 9.44 -17.80 19.74
N LEU A 53 9.41 -16.53 19.32
CA LEU A 53 10.48 -15.56 19.58
C LEU A 53 10.64 -15.31 21.08
N ARG A 54 9.56 -15.04 21.81
CA ARG A 54 9.59 -14.72 23.25
C ARG A 54 10.13 -15.87 24.09
N LYS A 55 9.69 -17.09 23.79
CA LYS A 55 10.10 -18.32 24.49
C LYS A 55 11.44 -18.89 23.98
N LYS A 56 12.08 -18.25 22.99
CA LYS A 56 13.32 -18.74 22.34
C LYS A 56 13.21 -20.18 21.86
N GLN A 57 12.06 -20.54 21.31
CA GLN A 57 11.85 -21.86 20.72
C GLN A 57 12.68 -22.02 19.44
N PRO A 58 12.91 -23.25 18.93
CA PRO A 58 13.71 -23.48 17.72
C PRO A 58 13.30 -22.61 16.53
N LEU A 59 11.99 -22.47 16.26
CA LEU A 59 11.48 -21.57 15.21
C LEU A 59 11.75 -20.09 15.48
N GLY A 60 11.72 -19.64 16.74
CA GLY A 60 12.06 -18.26 17.10
C GLY A 60 13.54 -17.94 16.91
N ILE A 61 14.42 -18.91 17.23
CA ILE A 61 15.87 -18.80 16.98
C ILE A 61 16.13 -18.74 15.48
N TRP A 62 15.55 -19.66 14.71
CA TRP A 62 15.64 -19.69 13.25
C TRP A 62 15.15 -18.38 12.63
N LEU A 63 13.96 -17.89 13.00
CA LEU A 63 13.38 -16.68 12.42
C LEU A 63 14.24 -15.44 12.70
N THR A 64 14.84 -15.36 13.90
CA THR A 64 15.78 -14.28 14.24
C THR A 64 17.02 -14.33 13.35
N ALA A 65 17.55 -15.53 13.07
CA ALA A 65 18.71 -15.72 12.20
C ALA A 65 18.40 -15.43 10.72
N ALA A 66 17.28 -15.95 10.21
CA ALA A 66 16.82 -15.72 8.83
C ALA A 66 16.60 -14.23 8.54
N ALA A 67 16.05 -13.49 9.50
CA ALA A 67 15.73 -12.08 9.34
C ALA A 67 16.89 -11.11 9.61
N ARG A 68 18.11 -11.59 9.96
CA ARG A 68 19.19 -10.74 10.51
C ARG A 68 19.61 -9.54 9.65
N LYS A 69 19.45 -9.64 8.32
CA LYS A 69 19.80 -8.58 7.35
C LYS A 69 18.62 -7.68 6.99
N ARG A 70 17.44 -7.90 7.56
CA ARG A 70 16.21 -7.16 7.27
C ARG A 70 15.92 -6.10 8.32
N LYS A 71 15.22 -5.04 7.91
CA LYS A 71 14.55 -4.15 8.85
C LYS A 71 13.48 -4.96 9.58
N SER A 72 13.47 -4.92 10.91
CA SER A 72 12.48 -5.66 11.72
C SER A 72 11.01 -5.37 11.36
N PHE A 73 10.75 -4.23 10.72
CA PHE A 73 9.41 -3.83 10.27
C PHE A 73 8.86 -4.73 9.16
N ASP A 74 9.70 -5.14 8.21
CA ASP A 74 9.27 -5.91 7.03
C ASP A 74 9.00 -7.38 7.39
N VAL A 75 9.70 -7.90 8.39
CA VAL A 75 9.82 -9.33 8.67
C VAL A 75 8.48 -10.02 8.92
N PRO A 76 7.53 -9.48 9.71
CA PRO A 76 6.23 -10.13 9.88
C PRO A 76 5.44 -10.27 8.58
N LEU A 77 5.54 -9.29 7.69
CA LEU A 77 4.86 -9.29 6.39
C LEU A 77 5.53 -10.28 5.43
N LEU A 78 6.87 -10.28 5.35
CA LEU A 78 7.63 -11.22 4.54
C LEU A 78 7.45 -12.67 5.02
N PHE A 79 7.42 -12.90 6.33
CA PHE A 79 7.19 -14.22 6.90
C PHE A 79 5.80 -14.76 6.55
N ALA A 80 4.75 -13.95 6.74
CA ALA A 80 3.39 -14.35 6.43
C ALA A 80 3.18 -14.53 4.91
N ALA A 81 3.75 -13.64 4.08
CA ALA A 81 3.71 -13.75 2.63
C ALA A 81 4.49 -14.98 2.14
N GLY A 82 5.64 -15.32 2.71
CA GLY A 82 6.38 -16.54 2.32
C GLY A 82 5.58 -17.82 2.57
N ILE A 83 4.84 -17.89 3.69
CA ILE A 83 3.92 -18.99 3.99
C ILE A 83 2.78 -19.01 2.95
N HIS A 84 2.13 -17.86 2.73
CA HIS A 84 0.99 -17.78 1.82
C HIS A 84 1.39 -18.07 0.37
N LYS A 85 2.55 -17.60 -0.09
CA LYS A 85 3.11 -17.95 -1.41
C LYS A 85 3.28 -19.46 -1.54
N SER A 86 3.78 -20.12 -0.49
CA SER A 86 3.97 -21.58 -0.50
C SER A 86 2.64 -22.33 -0.58
N ILE A 87 1.59 -21.81 0.05
CA ILE A 87 0.22 -22.33 -0.05
C ILE A 87 -0.34 -22.12 -1.46
N LEU A 88 -0.25 -20.91 -2.02
CA LEU A 88 -0.76 -20.59 -3.35
C LEU A 88 0.00 -21.32 -4.47
N ALA A 89 1.28 -21.62 -4.25
CA ALA A 89 2.11 -22.43 -5.14
C ALA A 89 1.90 -23.94 -4.97
N GLU A 90 0.95 -24.36 -4.13
CA GLU A 90 0.61 -25.76 -3.88
C GLU A 90 1.81 -26.64 -3.47
N HIS A 91 2.72 -26.08 -2.66
CA HIS A 91 3.82 -26.87 -2.10
C HIS A 91 3.29 -27.96 -1.16
N PRO A 92 3.71 -29.24 -1.32
CA PRO A 92 3.19 -30.35 -0.52
C PRO A 92 3.32 -30.14 0.99
N GLU A 93 4.39 -29.50 1.42
CA GLU A 93 4.67 -29.17 2.83
C GLU A 93 3.66 -28.19 3.43
N ALA A 94 2.86 -27.51 2.59
CA ALA A 94 1.88 -26.52 3.00
C ALA A 94 0.42 -27.00 2.89
N TYR A 95 0.15 -28.21 2.38
CA TYR A 95 -1.23 -28.69 2.11
C TYR A 95 -2.13 -28.73 3.34
N GLU A 96 -1.60 -29.15 4.50
CA GLU A 96 -2.37 -29.17 5.74
C GLU A 96 -2.69 -27.75 6.20
N LEU A 97 -1.73 -26.82 6.10
CA LEU A 97 -1.95 -25.42 6.47
C LEU A 97 -2.91 -24.71 5.50
N ALA A 98 -2.89 -25.08 4.22
CA ALA A 98 -3.78 -24.54 3.20
C ALA A 98 -5.27 -24.74 3.53
N GLN A 99 -5.61 -25.79 4.29
CA GLN A 99 -6.99 -26.04 4.75
C GLN A 99 -7.53 -24.91 5.63
N PHE A 100 -6.67 -24.08 6.22
CA PHE A 100 -7.06 -22.92 7.01
C PHE A 100 -7.13 -21.61 6.20
N PHE A 101 -6.82 -21.63 4.90
CA PHE A 101 -6.70 -20.43 4.07
C PHE A 101 -7.86 -20.36 3.05
N PRO A 102 -8.90 -19.53 3.32
CA PRO A 102 -9.99 -19.28 2.37
C PRO A 102 -9.56 -18.92 0.94
N THR A 103 -8.47 -18.18 0.77
CA THR A 103 -7.91 -17.83 -0.56
C THR A 103 -7.42 -19.04 -1.36
N ALA A 104 -7.17 -20.17 -0.70
CA ALA A 104 -6.76 -21.45 -1.28
C ALA A 104 -7.87 -22.52 -1.20
N GLY A 105 -9.12 -22.12 -0.92
CA GLY A 105 -10.28 -23.03 -0.83
C GLY A 105 -10.47 -23.69 0.53
N GLY A 106 -9.64 -23.36 1.52
CA GLY A 106 -9.82 -23.78 2.92
C GLY A 106 -10.87 -22.96 3.66
N ALA A 107 -10.95 -23.16 4.97
CA ALA A 107 -11.76 -22.36 5.88
C ALA A 107 -11.06 -22.21 7.22
N TYR A 108 -11.05 -20.99 7.78
CA TYR A 108 -10.54 -20.75 9.12
C TYR A 108 -11.68 -20.67 10.12
N VAL A 109 -11.63 -21.52 11.15
CA VAL A 109 -12.51 -21.44 12.32
C VAL A 109 -11.68 -20.91 13.49
N GLU A 110 -12.12 -19.79 14.07
CA GLU A 110 -11.42 -19.20 15.20
C GLU A 110 -11.37 -20.17 16.39
N GLY A 111 -10.18 -20.33 16.96
CA GLY A 111 -9.95 -21.25 18.07
C GLY A 111 -9.71 -22.72 17.67
N ASP A 112 -9.59 -23.05 16.38
CA ASP A 112 -9.29 -24.42 15.95
C ASP A 112 -8.01 -24.96 16.65
N PRO A 113 -8.09 -26.08 17.39
CA PRO A 113 -6.96 -26.56 18.18
C PRO A 113 -5.79 -27.09 17.34
N GLN A 114 -6.00 -27.43 16.06
CA GLN A 114 -4.97 -28.03 15.20
C GLN A 114 -4.05 -26.98 14.56
N PHE A 115 -4.53 -25.73 14.40
CA PHE A 115 -3.82 -24.70 13.66
C PHE A 115 -2.37 -24.49 14.12
N ASP A 116 -2.12 -24.36 15.42
CA ASP A 116 -0.78 -24.05 15.93
C ASP A 116 0.21 -25.21 15.68
N GLN A 117 -0.28 -26.46 15.76
CA GLN A 117 0.54 -27.64 15.45
C GLN A 117 0.89 -27.70 13.97
N VAL A 118 -0.11 -27.55 13.09
CA VAL A 118 0.07 -27.57 11.63
C VAL A 118 0.97 -26.42 11.18
N LEU A 119 0.83 -25.23 11.78
CA LEU A 119 1.68 -24.08 11.50
C LEU A 119 3.14 -24.36 11.86
N VAL A 120 3.42 -24.96 13.03
CA VAL A 120 4.78 -25.35 13.42
C VAL A 120 5.36 -26.37 12.44
N GLN A 121 4.61 -27.42 12.10
CA GLN A 121 5.06 -28.45 11.16
C GLN A 121 5.39 -27.86 9.78
N THR A 122 4.49 -27.02 9.25
CA THR A 122 4.64 -26.37 7.95
C THR A 122 5.86 -25.44 7.92
N VAL A 123 6.01 -24.57 8.94
CA VAL A 123 7.14 -23.64 9.00
C VAL A 123 8.46 -24.38 9.19
N THR A 124 8.49 -25.47 9.96
CA THR A 124 9.66 -26.34 10.10
C THR A 124 10.05 -26.97 8.75
N ALA A 125 9.08 -27.48 7.98
CA ALA A 125 9.34 -28.08 6.67
C ALA A 125 9.80 -27.04 5.62
N LEU A 126 9.30 -25.80 5.70
CA LEU A 126 9.58 -24.73 4.74
C LEU A 126 10.74 -23.80 5.14
N GLN A 127 11.51 -24.09 6.20
CA GLN A 127 12.50 -23.15 6.77
C GLN A 127 13.49 -22.59 5.74
N GLN A 128 14.00 -23.41 4.82
CA GLN A 128 14.94 -22.94 3.81
C GLN A 128 14.26 -21.95 2.85
N ARG A 129 13.12 -22.36 2.28
CA ARG A 129 12.34 -21.53 1.34
C ARG A 129 11.90 -20.21 1.98
N LEU A 130 11.43 -20.24 3.22
CA LEU A 130 11.03 -19.05 3.95
C LEU A 130 12.22 -18.13 4.25
N ALA A 131 13.39 -18.69 4.58
CA ALA A 131 14.60 -17.90 4.81
C ALA A 131 15.07 -17.20 3.53
N GLU A 132 15.02 -17.89 2.38
CA GLU A 132 15.31 -17.31 1.06
C GLU A 132 14.33 -16.18 0.74
N PHE A 133 13.01 -16.42 0.86
CA PHE A 133 11.97 -15.42 0.61
C PHE A 133 12.15 -14.18 1.51
N ILE A 134 12.37 -14.36 2.82
CA ILE A 134 12.60 -13.24 3.76
C ILE A 134 13.86 -12.45 3.39
N ALA A 135 14.89 -13.11 2.85
CA ALA A 135 16.14 -12.46 2.48
C ALA A 135 16.01 -11.63 1.20
N THR A 136 15.33 -12.15 0.18
CA THR A 136 15.34 -11.59 -1.18
C THR A 136 14.14 -10.67 -1.46
N GLU A 137 12.96 -11.03 -0.98
CA GLU A 137 11.74 -10.33 -1.38
C GLU A 137 11.58 -8.96 -0.71
N GLN A 138 10.79 -8.11 -1.35
CA GLN A 138 10.36 -6.83 -0.80
C GLN A 138 8.87 -6.86 -0.50
N VAL A 139 8.46 -6.12 0.53
CA VAL A 139 7.05 -5.99 0.88
C VAL A 139 6.31 -5.32 -0.27
N GLN A 140 5.26 -5.97 -0.75
CA GLN A 140 4.39 -5.43 -1.81
C GLN A 140 3.09 -4.88 -1.22
N THR A 141 2.57 -3.83 -1.86
CA THR A 141 1.32 -3.18 -1.47
C THR A 141 0.26 -3.43 -2.52
N ASN A 142 -0.71 -4.29 -2.22
CA ASN A 142 -1.72 -4.76 -3.18
C ASN A 142 -3.10 -4.15 -2.92
N GLU A 143 -3.18 -2.83 -2.81
CA GLU A 143 -4.45 -2.16 -2.59
C GLU A 143 -4.92 -1.44 -3.84
N THR A 144 -5.57 -2.20 -4.72
CA THR A 144 -6.10 -1.73 -6.02
C THR A 144 -7.27 -0.74 -5.85
N GLY A 145 -7.84 -0.64 -4.64
CA GLY A 145 -8.83 0.38 -4.29
C GLY A 145 -8.25 1.81 -4.29
N ARG A 146 -6.92 1.94 -4.18
CA ARG A 146 -6.23 3.23 -4.13
C ARG A 146 -6.11 3.92 -5.48
N GLY A 147 -6.43 3.24 -6.58
CA GLY A 147 -6.61 3.88 -7.89
C GLY A 147 -7.65 5.01 -7.88
N LEU A 148 -8.56 5.01 -6.91
CA LEU A 148 -9.48 6.12 -6.67
C LEU A 148 -8.75 7.46 -6.42
N CYS A 149 -7.51 7.43 -5.92
CA CYS A 149 -6.66 8.59 -5.63
C CYS A 149 -6.48 9.53 -6.82
N TRP A 150 -6.33 8.98 -8.03
CA TRP A 150 -6.24 9.79 -9.24
C TRP A 150 -7.56 9.86 -9.99
N LEU A 151 -8.34 8.76 -9.99
CA LEU A 151 -9.53 8.65 -10.84
C LEU A 151 -10.58 9.71 -10.50
N LEU A 152 -10.96 9.86 -9.23
CA LEU A 152 -12.06 10.77 -8.86
C LEU A 152 -11.69 12.26 -9.04
N PRO A 153 -10.55 12.79 -8.55
CA PRO A 153 -10.18 14.19 -8.72
C PRO A 153 -10.11 14.60 -10.19
N LEU A 154 -9.66 13.69 -11.05
CA LEU A 154 -9.55 13.95 -12.48
C LEU A 154 -10.90 14.17 -13.16
N LEU A 155 -11.99 13.59 -12.65
CA LEU A 155 -13.34 13.77 -13.20
C LEU A 155 -13.92 15.18 -12.98
N TYR A 156 -13.30 15.99 -12.12
CA TYR A 156 -13.64 17.41 -11.99
C TYR A 156 -12.94 18.26 -13.04
N THR A 157 -11.78 17.82 -13.53
CA THR A 157 -10.95 18.63 -14.43
C THR A 157 -11.56 18.72 -15.84
N GLU A 158 -11.19 19.76 -16.59
CA GLU A 158 -11.57 19.90 -18.01
C GLU A 158 -10.62 19.16 -18.98
N TRP A 159 -9.61 18.47 -18.43
CA TRP A 159 -8.57 17.79 -19.20
C TRP A 159 -9.14 16.59 -19.95
N GLY A 160 -8.90 16.57 -21.26
CA GLY A 160 -9.29 15.44 -22.12
C GLY A 160 -8.21 14.39 -22.27
N GLU A 161 -6.96 14.76 -21.99
CA GLU A 161 -5.78 13.92 -22.21
C GLU A 161 -4.75 14.20 -21.11
N ILE A 162 -4.11 13.16 -20.57
CA ILE A 162 -3.09 13.27 -19.52
C ILE A 162 -1.95 12.27 -19.71
N HIS A 163 -0.81 12.56 -19.08
CA HIS A 163 0.21 11.58 -18.74
C HIS A 163 0.05 11.16 -17.28
N LEU A 164 -0.16 9.87 -17.00
CA LEU A 164 -0.39 9.36 -15.65
C LEU A 164 0.88 8.71 -15.08
N VAL A 165 1.23 9.06 -13.85
CA VAL A 165 2.44 8.62 -13.17
C VAL A 165 2.14 8.09 -11.76
N ASP A 166 2.58 6.89 -11.46
CA ASP A 166 2.46 6.26 -10.13
C ASP A 166 3.83 6.16 -9.46
N LEU A 167 4.00 6.82 -8.31
CA LEU A 167 5.21 6.74 -7.50
C LEU A 167 4.97 5.74 -6.35
N GLY A 168 5.72 4.63 -6.37
CA GLY A 168 5.44 3.46 -5.52
C GLY A 168 4.49 2.47 -6.18
N SER A 169 4.63 2.28 -7.50
CA SER A 169 3.64 1.60 -8.34
C SER A 169 3.51 0.09 -8.12
N SER A 170 4.45 -0.57 -7.45
CA SER A 170 4.51 -2.03 -7.34
C SER A 170 4.37 -2.71 -8.72
N ALA A 171 3.25 -3.38 -8.99
CA ALA A 171 2.91 -4.01 -10.27
C ALA A 171 2.11 -3.12 -11.24
N GLY A 172 1.90 -1.84 -10.91
CA GLY A 172 1.20 -0.87 -11.76
C GLY A 172 -0.33 -1.04 -11.81
N LEU A 173 -0.94 -1.86 -10.95
CA LEU A 173 -2.38 -2.16 -11.02
C LEU A 173 -3.30 -0.95 -10.79
N ASN A 174 -2.80 0.11 -10.14
CA ASN A 174 -3.56 1.36 -9.97
C ASN A 174 -3.50 2.27 -11.21
N LEU A 175 -2.56 2.06 -12.14
CA LEU A 175 -2.46 2.84 -13.40
C LEU A 175 -3.58 2.51 -14.41
N VAL A 176 -4.41 1.51 -14.10
CA VAL A 176 -5.57 1.08 -14.90
C VAL A 176 -6.89 1.20 -14.13
N ALA A 177 -6.95 2.07 -13.11
CA ALA A 177 -8.13 2.25 -12.26
C ALA A 177 -9.40 2.64 -13.04
N GLU A 178 -9.28 3.33 -14.18
CA GLU A 178 -10.40 3.67 -15.07
C GLU A 178 -11.09 2.46 -15.70
N ARG A 179 -10.41 1.30 -15.73
CA ARG A 179 -10.95 0.01 -16.19
C ARG A 179 -11.61 -0.80 -15.09
N ARG A 180 -11.55 -0.30 -13.85
CA ARG A 180 -12.18 -0.90 -12.67
C ARG A 180 -13.55 -0.26 -12.44
N CYS A 181 -14.30 -0.72 -11.44
CA CYS A 181 -15.57 -0.11 -11.03
C CYS A 181 -15.58 0.25 -9.54
N PHE A 182 -15.72 1.54 -9.25
CA PHE A 182 -15.83 2.07 -7.90
C PHE A 182 -17.23 2.64 -7.68
N GLU A 183 -17.91 2.19 -6.64
CA GLU A 183 -19.19 2.74 -6.21
C GLU A 183 -19.00 3.53 -4.92
N ILE A 184 -19.16 4.85 -5.01
CA ILE A 184 -19.16 5.72 -3.83
C ILE A 184 -20.60 5.88 -3.36
N ILE A 185 -20.87 5.42 -2.13
CA ILE A 185 -22.16 5.57 -1.46
C ILE A 185 -22.14 6.91 -0.71
N ALA A 186 -22.83 7.90 -1.28
CA ALA A 186 -23.01 9.22 -0.69
C ALA A 186 -24.23 9.22 0.24
N HIS A 187 -23.99 9.36 1.54
CA HIS A 187 -25.05 9.54 2.53
C HIS A 187 -25.59 10.98 2.54
N SER A 188 -26.12 11.44 1.40
CA SER A 188 -26.92 12.66 1.32
C SER A 188 -28.41 12.35 1.64
N ARG A 189 -29.27 13.37 1.72
CA ARG A 189 -30.73 13.20 1.95
C ARG A 189 -31.40 12.26 0.94
N GLN A 190 -30.81 12.09 -0.23
CA GLN A 190 -31.11 11.01 -1.18
C GLN A 190 -29.85 10.17 -1.26
N GLN A 191 -29.89 8.91 -0.82
CA GLN A 191 -28.74 8.02 -0.95
C GLN A 191 -28.38 7.92 -2.43
N ASN A 192 -27.24 8.50 -2.80
CA ASN A 192 -26.78 8.54 -4.18
C ASN A 192 -25.60 7.57 -4.29
N ILE A 193 -25.66 6.68 -5.28
CA ILE A 193 -24.54 5.82 -5.66
C ILE A 193 -23.90 6.43 -6.89
N ILE A 194 -22.59 6.62 -6.83
CA ILE A 194 -21.81 7.17 -7.93
C ILE A 194 -20.85 6.08 -8.38
N ALA A 195 -21.08 5.58 -9.59
CA ALA A 195 -20.22 4.59 -10.21
C ALA A 195 -19.13 5.28 -11.05
N LEU A 196 -17.88 4.90 -10.84
CA LEU A 196 -16.71 5.41 -11.55
C LEU A 196 -15.98 4.27 -12.25
N GLY A 197 -15.40 4.58 -13.40
CA GLY A 197 -14.68 3.62 -14.24
C GLY A 197 -15.61 2.73 -15.08
N SER A 198 -15.00 1.86 -15.88
CA SER A 198 -15.67 1.08 -16.93
C SER A 198 -15.80 -0.42 -16.63
N GLY A 199 -15.42 -0.85 -15.42
CA GLY A 199 -15.57 -2.24 -14.98
C GLY A 199 -17.04 -2.69 -14.95
N LYS A 200 -17.31 -3.95 -15.34
CA LYS A 200 -18.67 -4.47 -15.53
C LYS A 200 -19.45 -4.78 -14.25
N THR A 201 -18.75 -4.99 -13.13
CA THR A 201 -19.33 -5.33 -11.83
C THR A 201 -18.80 -4.37 -10.79
N SER A 202 -19.58 -4.06 -9.75
CA SER A 202 -19.07 -3.30 -8.60
C SER A 202 -17.93 -4.07 -7.93
N GLN A 203 -16.72 -3.51 -7.97
CA GLN A 203 -15.52 -4.14 -7.41
C GLN A 203 -15.14 -3.51 -6.07
N PHE A 204 -15.36 -2.20 -5.95
CA PHE A 204 -15.07 -1.42 -4.76
C PHE A 204 -16.32 -0.67 -4.32
N THR A 205 -16.78 -0.94 -3.11
CA THR A 205 -17.81 -0.12 -2.45
C THR A 205 -17.14 0.79 -1.44
N VAL A 206 -17.34 2.09 -1.59
CA VAL A 206 -16.70 3.13 -0.79
C VAL A 206 -17.79 3.93 -0.08
N ASN A 207 -17.85 3.86 1.23
CA ASN A 207 -18.79 4.66 2.00
C ASN A 207 -18.23 6.08 2.14
N SER A 208 -19.03 7.12 1.93
CA SER A 208 -18.58 8.49 2.14
C SER A 208 -19.34 9.20 3.25
N LYS A 209 -18.62 9.94 4.09
CA LYS A 209 -19.19 10.84 5.10
C LYS A 209 -18.95 12.29 4.73
N GLY A 210 -19.96 13.12 4.97
CA GLY A 210 -20.00 14.50 4.50
C GLY A 210 -20.58 14.61 3.10
N ASP A 211 -20.97 15.83 2.73
CA ASP A 211 -21.39 16.13 1.37
C ASP A 211 -20.16 16.34 0.48
N PHE A 212 -20.30 16.00 -0.80
CA PHE A 212 -19.33 16.38 -1.82
C PHE A 212 -20.06 16.73 -3.12
N PRO A 213 -19.56 17.72 -3.87
CA PRO A 213 -20.11 18.06 -5.17
C PRO A 213 -19.88 16.92 -6.16
N LEU A 214 -20.91 16.48 -6.88
CA LEU A 214 -20.74 15.44 -7.91
C LEU A 214 -19.86 15.98 -9.05
N PRO A 215 -18.87 15.20 -9.54
CA PRO A 215 -18.12 15.60 -10.72
C PRO A 215 -19.03 15.65 -11.95
N GLN A 216 -18.95 16.73 -12.73
CA GLN A 216 -19.67 16.87 -14.00
C GLN A 216 -18.79 16.45 -15.18
N ALA A 217 -18.27 15.22 -15.15
CA ALA A 217 -17.35 14.76 -16.18
C ALA A 217 -17.98 14.90 -17.59
N LYS A 218 -17.45 15.84 -18.39
CA LYS A 218 -18.01 16.18 -19.71
C LYS A 218 -17.62 15.17 -20.79
N ARG A 219 -16.53 14.41 -20.57
CA ARG A 219 -15.98 13.41 -21.50
C ARG A 219 -15.08 12.39 -20.78
N PRO A 220 -14.86 11.19 -21.36
CA PRO A 220 -13.79 10.29 -20.93
C PRO A 220 -12.41 10.96 -21.03
N ILE A 221 -11.51 10.61 -20.11
CA ILE A 221 -10.13 11.09 -20.09
C ILE A 221 -9.26 10.09 -20.84
N ASP A 222 -8.53 10.56 -21.86
CA ASP A 222 -7.52 9.75 -22.52
C ASP A 222 -6.20 9.79 -21.74
N ILE A 223 -5.61 8.61 -21.53
CA ILE A 223 -4.35 8.49 -20.79
C ILE A 223 -3.28 8.13 -21.81
N LEU A 224 -2.53 9.16 -22.23
CA LEU A 224 -1.52 9.11 -23.29
C LEU A 224 -0.32 8.25 -22.91
N SER A 225 0.08 8.25 -21.64
CA SER A 225 1.10 7.35 -21.10
C SER A 225 0.79 6.95 -19.67
N ARG A 226 1.23 5.74 -19.30
CA ARG A 226 1.15 5.19 -17.94
C ARG A 226 2.56 4.82 -17.51
N THR A 227 3.09 5.53 -16.51
CA THR A 227 4.46 5.31 -16.04
C THR A 227 4.47 5.04 -14.55
N GLY A 228 5.05 3.93 -14.12
CA GLY A 228 5.21 3.58 -12.71
C GLY A 228 6.69 3.65 -12.29
N CYS A 229 6.97 4.18 -11.10
CA CYS A 229 8.27 4.07 -10.45
C CYS A 229 8.12 3.20 -9.21
N ASP A 230 8.95 2.17 -9.05
CA ASP A 230 9.00 1.39 -7.81
C ASP A 230 10.40 0.84 -7.54
N LYS A 231 10.76 0.67 -6.26
CA LYS A 231 12.01 0.04 -5.87
C LYS A 231 12.05 -1.45 -6.28
N ASN A 232 10.90 -2.12 -6.27
CA ASN A 232 10.75 -3.53 -6.57
C ASN A 232 9.50 -3.78 -7.44
N ILE A 233 9.68 -3.62 -8.75
CA ILE A 233 8.66 -3.93 -9.75
C ILE A 233 8.36 -5.42 -9.76
N LEU A 234 7.07 -5.75 -9.83
CA LEU A 234 6.58 -7.05 -10.26
C LEU A 234 5.93 -6.90 -11.63
N SER A 235 6.57 -7.48 -12.65
CA SER A 235 6.15 -7.31 -14.05
C SER A 235 4.87 -8.05 -14.39
N LEU A 236 4.50 -9.04 -13.58
CA LEU A 236 3.38 -9.96 -13.81
C LEU A 236 3.52 -10.77 -15.12
N ALA A 237 4.74 -10.87 -15.65
CA ALA A 237 5.06 -11.69 -16.81
C ALA A 237 5.17 -13.18 -16.50
N SER A 238 5.21 -13.55 -15.21
CA SER A 238 5.36 -14.93 -14.75
C SER A 238 4.30 -15.27 -13.69
N LEU A 239 3.97 -16.55 -13.59
CA LEU A 239 3.14 -17.05 -12.49
C LEU A 239 3.79 -16.78 -11.12
N ASP A 240 5.12 -16.79 -11.04
CA ASP A 240 5.82 -16.51 -9.78
C ASP A 240 5.65 -15.05 -9.33
N ASP A 241 5.63 -14.10 -10.26
CA ASP A 241 5.34 -12.68 -9.98
C ASP A 241 3.92 -12.54 -9.43
N GLU A 242 2.93 -13.19 -10.07
CA GLU A 242 1.54 -13.17 -9.64
C GLU A 242 1.36 -13.79 -8.26
N LEU A 243 1.98 -14.95 -8.01
CA LEU A 243 1.94 -15.62 -6.70
C LEU A 243 2.63 -14.79 -5.62
N THR A 244 3.75 -14.14 -5.95
CA THR A 244 4.47 -13.24 -5.03
C THR A 244 3.63 -12.03 -4.69
N LEU A 245 2.99 -11.40 -5.69
CA LEU A 245 2.05 -10.31 -5.46
C LEU A 245 0.91 -10.81 -4.57
N ALA A 246 0.18 -11.85 -4.99
CA ALA A 246 -0.96 -12.42 -4.27
C ALA A 246 -0.66 -12.82 -2.82
N ALA A 247 0.56 -13.29 -2.54
CA ALA A 247 0.98 -13.71 -1.21
C ALA A 247 0.91 -12.60 -0.14
N PHE A 248 0.99 -11.33 -0.53
CA PHE A 248 0.85 -10.19 0.40
C PHE A 248 -0.62 -9.85 0.74
N ILE A 249 -1.59 -10.53 0.14
CA ILE A 249 -3.00 -10.53 0.60
C ILE A 249 -3.14 -11.59 1.68
N TRP A 250 -3.87 -11.30 2.75
CA TRP A 250 -4.04 -12.26 3.83
C TRP A 250 -5.01 -13.38 3.43
N GLY A 251 -4.71 -14.59 3.87
CA GLY A 251 -5.36 -15.83 3.44
C GLY A 251 -6.86 -15.93 3.71
N ASP A 252 -7.40 -15.11 4.60
CA ASP A 252 -8.83 -15.01 4.90
C ASP A 252 -9.52 -13.81 4.21
N GLN A 253 -8.82 -13.09 3.33
CA GLN A 253 -9.34 -11.91 2.62
C GLN A 253 -9.67 -12.22 1.15
N VAL A 254 -10.64 -13.12 0.95
CA VAL A 254 -11.06 -13.59 -0.38
C VAL A 254 -11.52 -12.48 -1.32
N GLU A 255 -12.19 -11.45 -0.78
CA GLU A 255 -12.63 -10.28 -1.54
C GLU A 255 -11.46 -9.45 -2.08
N ARG A 256 -10.40 -9.29 -1.28
CA ARG A 256 -9.18 -8.61 -1.72
C ARG A 256 -8.44 -9.43 -2.75
N MET A 257 -8.42 -10.76 -2.61
CA MET A 257 -7.86 -11.67 -3.61
C MET A 257 -8.63 -11.58 -4.94
N ALA A 258 -9.95 -11.50 -4.91
CA ALA A 258 -10.77 -11.28 -6.11
C ALA A 258 -10.41 -9.95 -6.78
N ARG A 259 -10.37 -8.84 -6.02
CA ARG A 259 -9.97 -7.51 -6.52
C ARG A 259 -8.57 -7.49 -7.15
N LEU A 260 -7.63 -8.25 -6.59
CA LEU A 260 -6.31 -8.39 -7.19
C LEU A 260 -6.39 -9.06 -8.56
N LYS A 261 -7.06 -10.22 -8.64
CA LYS A 261 -7.22 -10.97 -9.89
C LYS A 261 -7.88 -10.14 -10.98
N GLU A 262 -8.94 -9.43 -10.63
CA GLU A 262 -9.59 -8.52 -11.57
C GLU A 262 -8.67 -7.36 -11.99
N GLY A 263 -7.80 -6.86 -11.09
CA GLY A 263 -6.85 -5.80 -11.40
C GLY A 263 -5.80 -6.26 -12.40
N ILE A 264 -5.26 -7.47 -12.20
CA ILE A 264 -4.35 -8.13 -13.14
C ILE A 264 -5.06 -8.34 -14.50
N GLN A 265 -6.33 -8.75 -14.48
CA GLN A 265 -7.11 -8.90 -15.71
C GLN A 265 -7.29 -7.57 -16.46
N ALA A 266 -7.61 -6.47 -15.75
CA ALA A 266 -7.75 -5.16 -16.37
C ALA A 266 -6.43 -4.66 -16.99
N LEU A 267 -5.29 -4.97 -16.36
CA LEU A 267 -3.96 -4.69 -16.90
C LEU A 267 -3.70 -5.49 -18.20
N ARG A 268 -3.99 -6.79 -18.19
CA ARG A 268 -3.83 -7.66 -19.38
C ARG A 268 -4.70 -7.23 -20.55
N GLU A 269 -5.95 -6.83 -20.28
CA GLU A 269 -6.87 -6.33 -21.31
C GLU A 269 -6.32 -5.05 -21.96
N LEU A 270 -5.75 -4.14 -21.16
CA LEU A 270 -5.08 -2.95 -21.67
C LEU A 270 -3.90 -3.33 -22.60
N GLU A 271 -3.05 -4.27 -22.19
CA GLU A 271 -1.91 -4.73 -22.98
C GLU A 271 -2.33 -5.40 -24.30
N GLN A 272 -3.42 -6.18 -24.29
CA GLN A 272 -3.99 -6.80 -25.48
C GLN A 272 -4.52 -5.78 -26.50
N GLU A 273 -4.94 -4.60 -26.05
CA GLU A 273 -5.30 -3.47 -26.92
C GLU A 273 -4.08 -2.73 -27.49
N GLY A 274 -2.85 -3.18 -27.19
CA GLY A 274 -1.61 -2.55 -27.64
C GLY A 274 -1.19 -1.34 -26.80
N LYS A 275 -1.88 -1.06 -25.69
CA LYS A 275 -1.52 -0.01 -24.74
C LYS A 275 -0.63 -0.61 -23.64
N GLN A 276 0.60 -0.10 -23.48
CA GLN A 276 1.56 -0.63 -22.50
C GLN A 276 1.81 0.34 -21.36
N LEU A 277 2.29 -0.20 -20.25
CA LEU A 277 2.78 0.56 -19.10
C LEU A 277 4.30 0.55 -19.12
N THR A 278 4.89 1.67 -18.74
CA THR A 278 6.33 1.77 -18.50
C THR A 278 6.56 1.68 -17.00
N LEU A 279 6.97 0.51 -16.50
CA LEU A 279 7.39 0.34 -15.11
C LEU A 279 8.91 0.47 -15.00
N CYS A 280 9.38 1.46 -14.26
CA CYS A 280 10.79 1.77 -14.07
C CYS A 280 11.23 1.52 -12.64
N LYS A 281 12.38 0.84 -12.50
CA LYS A 281 12.97 0.65 -11.18
C LYS A 281 13.57 1.97 -10.72
N GLY A 282 13.23 2.41 -9.51
CA GLY A 282 13.80 3.62 -8.92
C GLY A 282 13.68 3.63 -7.40
N GLU A 283 14.71 4.14 -6.72
CA GLU A 283 14.70 4.39 -5.29
C GLU A 283 14.26 5.83 -5.02
N LEU A 284 12.99 6.00 -4.69
CA LEU A 284 12.45 7.29 -4.26
C LEU A 284 12.86 7.56 -2.80
N PRO A 285 13.06 8.84 -2.43
CA PRO A 285 12.94 10.04 -3.26
C PRO A 285 14.18 10.40 -4.10
N GLU A 286 15.30 9.69 -3.93
CA GLU A 286 16.59 10.04 -4.54
C GLU A 286 16.56 10.04 -6.08
N ASP A 287 15.84 9.09 -6.69
CA ASP A 287 15.77 8.93 -8.14
C ASP A 287 14.66 9.75 -8.82
N LEU A 288 13.89 10.56 -8.07
CA LEU A 288 12.68 11.23 -8.60
C LEU A 288 12.97 12.07 -9.86
N GLU A 289 13.91 13.01 -9.78
CA GLU A 289 14.22 13.92 -10.89
C GLU A 289 14.74 13.17 -12.12
N HIS A 290 15.60 12.18 -11.92
CA HIS A 290 16.11 11.35 -13.01
C HIS A 290 14.98 10.55 -13.67
N PHE A 291 14.11 9.94 -12.87
CA PHE A 291 12.93 9.22 -13.36
C PHE A 291 12.01 10.12 -14.17
N LEU A 292 11.68 11.31 -13.64
CA LEU A 292 10.76 12.25 -14.31
C LEU A 292 11.33 12.75 -15.64
N HIS A 293 12.59 13.17 -15.66
CA HIS A 293 13.24 13.64 -16.90
C HIS A 293 13.39 12.55 -17.96
N THR A 294 13.57 11.28 -17.54
CA THR A 294 13.84 10.19 -18.47
C THR A 294 12.56 9.60 -19.05
N HIS A 295 11.50 9.50 -18.25
CA HIS A 295 10.32 8.68 -18.59
C HIS A 295 9.04 9.47 -18.81
N ILE A 296 9.01 10.76 -18.45
CA ILE A 296 7.85 11.60 -18.72
C ILE A 296 8.10 12.39 -20.00
N PRO A 297 7.21 12.30 -21.01
CA PRO A 297 7.38 13.04 -22.26
C PRO A 297 7.53 14.54 -22.00
N VAL A 298 8.52 15.18 -22.62
CA VAL A 298 8.79 16.64 -22.46
C VAL A 298 7.78 17.48 -23.26
N HIS A 299 7.13 16.90 -24.27
CA HIS A 299 6.03 17.45 -25.08
C HIS A 299 5.31 16.28 -25.79
N PRO A 300 3.99 16.33 -26.09
CA PRO A 300 3.10 17.50 -26.14
C PRO A 300 2.55 17.99 -24.78
N ALA A 301 1.88 19.15 -24.82
CA ALA A 301 1.45 20.01 -23.70
C ALA A 301 0.37 19.43 -22.75
N SER A 302 0.15 18.11 -22.77
CA SER A 302 -0.87 17.48 -21.93
C SER A 302 -0.41 17.47 -20.47
N PRO A 303 -1.32 17.73 -19.51
CA PRO A 303 -1.02 17.70 -18.09
C PRO A 303 -0.37 16.39 -17.63
N VAL A 304 0.52 16.49 -16.64
CA VAL A 304 1.05 15.31 -15.93
C VAL A 304 0.32 15.17 -14.62
N VAL A 305 -0.25 13.99 -14.40
CA VAL A 305 -0.89 13.62 -13.15
C VAL A 305 -0.03 12.58 -12.47
N LEU A 306 0.57 12.97 -11.35
CA LEU A 306 1.37 12.11 -10.51
C LEU A 306 0.53 11.73 -9.30
N TYR A 307 0.67 10.49 -8.84
CA TYR A 307 0.11 10.09 -7.57
C TYR A 307 1.02 9.15 -6.78
N ASN A 308 0.85 9.16 -5.47
CA ASN A 308 1.42 8.16 -4.58
C ASN A 308 0.48 7.84 -3.44
N THR A 309 0.45 6.55 -3.06
CA THR A 309 -0.43 6.08 -2.01
C THR A 309 0.32 5.22 -1.01
N TYR A 310 0.35 5.66 0.25
CA TYR A 310 1.07 5.03 1.37
C TYR A 310 2.60 4.87 1.18
N LEU A 311 3.19 5.52 0.17
CA LEU A 311 4.61 5.46 -0.17
C LEU A 311 5.47 6.05 0.95
N THR A 312 5.09 7.22 1.46
CA THR A 312 5.93 8.01 2.38
C THR A 312 6.27 7.27 3.66
N ASN A 313 5.40 6.34 4.09
CA ASN A 313 5.66 5.54 5.28
C ASN A 313 6.87 4.59 5.12
N TYR A 314 7.23 4.23 3.89
CA TYR A 314 8.39 3.39 3.56
C TYR A 314 9.66 4.21 3.30
N LEU A 315 9.52 5.52 3.06
CA LEU A 315 10.64 6.43 2.87
C LEU A 315 11.34 6.72 4.21
N HIS A 316 12.65 6.93 4.13
CA HIS A 316 13.50 7.09 5.30
C HIS A 316 13.21 8.38 6.08
N ASP A 317 12.74 9.43 5.40
CA ASP A 317 12.45 10.77 5.91
C ASP A 317 10.95 11.11 5.92
N LYS A 318 10.09 10.09 5.76
CA LYS A 318 8.63 10.24 5.71
C LYS A 318 8.13 11.18 4.60
N GLY A 319 8.88 11.27 3.49
CA GLY A 319 8.45 12.00 2.30
C GLY A 319 8.83 13.48 2.26
N SER A 320 9.55 13.98 3.27
CA SER A 320 9.98 15.38 3.30
C SER A 320 10.80 15.79 2.06
N SER A 321 11.80 14.99 1.69
CA SER A 321 12.59 15.25 0.48
C SER A 321 11.87 14.90 -0.81
N LEU A 322 10.90 13.98 -0.79
CA LEU A 322 10.03 13.73 -1.95
C LEU A 322 9.25 15.00 -2.31
N SER A 323 8.62 15.63 -1.32
CA SER A 323 7.87 16.87 -1.52
C SER A 323 8.76 18.02 -1.98
N ALA A 324 9.94 18.19 -1.37
CA ALA A 324 10.87 19.25 -1.79
C ALA A 324 11.31 19.10 -3.25
N ARG A 325 11.62 17.87 -3.68
CA ARG A 325 12.02 17.57 -5.06
C ARG A 325 10.88 17.72 -6.04
N MET A 326 9.67 17.26 -5.68
CA MET A 326 8.48 17.43 -6.51
C MET A 326 8.19 18.91 -6.76
N ASN A 327 8.22 19.73 -5.71
CA ASN A 327 7.98 21.17 -5.83
C ASN A 327 9.00 21.82 -6.77
N SER A 328 10.29 21.53 -6.58
CA SER A 328 11.35 22.08 -7.43
C SER A 328 11.21 21.67 -8.89
N TRP A 329 10.79 20.44 -9.17
CA TRP A 329 10.57 19.98 -10.54
C TRP A 329 9.31 20.63 -11.15
N ALA A 330 8.18 20.58 -10.44
CA ALA A 330 6.90 21.09 -10.93
C ALA A 330 6.91 22.59 -11.21
N GLU A 331 7.66 23.38 -10.43
CA GLU A 331 7.88 24.82 -10.67
C GLU A 331 8.62 25.12 -11.99
N THR A 332 9.37 24.17 -12.53
CA THR A 332 10.09 24.34 -13.81
C THR A 332 9.26 23.95 -15.04
N GLU A 333 8.17 23.21 -14.84
CA GLU A 333 7.32 22.71 -15.92
C GLU A 333 6.38 23.80 -16.44
N GLN A 334 6.25 23.89 -17.77
CA GLN A 334 5.35 24.87 -18.42
C GLN A 334 3.91 24.36 -18.58
N ARG A 335 3.72 23.05 -18.49
CA ARG A 335 2.41 22.39 -18.54
C ARG A 335 1.83 22.21 -17.14
N PRO A 336 0.51 21.97 -17.01
CA PRO A 336 -0.07 21.70 -15.70
C PRO A 336 0.49 20.41 -15.08
N ILE A 337 0.86 20.48 -13.80
CA ILE A 337 1.29 19.33 -13.00
C ILE A 337 0.33 19.16 -11.84
N LEU A 338 -0.36 18.02 -11.78
CA LEU A 338 -1.22 17.64 -10.66
C LEU A 338 -0.56 16.51 -9.88
N TRP A 339 -0.26 16.75 -8.61
CA TRP A 339 0.23 15.74 -7.69
C TRP A 339 -0.83 15.38 -6.66
N LEU A 340 -1.23 14.10 -6.65
CA LEU A 340 -2.25 13.55 -5.78
C LEU A 340 -1.62 12.60 -4.76
N GLN A 341 -1.97 12.75 -3.50
CA GLN A 341 -1.36 11.96 -2.43
C GLN A 341 -2.44 11.37 -1.55
N MET A 342 -2.34 10.07 -1.23
CA MET A 342 -3.06 9.45 -0.12
C MET A 342 -2.02 8.93 0.88
N GLU A 343 -1.59 9.79 1.79
CA GLU A 343 -0.44 9.53 2.68
C GLU A 343 -0.77 9.73 4.16
N VAL A 344 -0.01 9.06 5.03
CA VAL A 344 -0.12 9.29 6.47
C VAL A 344 0.34 10.71 6.77
N ASN A 345 -0.57 11.55 7.26
CA ASN A 345 -0.26 12.90 7.67
C ASN A 345 -0.15 12.97 9.21
N THR A 346 0.98 13.47 9.70
CA THR A 346 1.25 13.61 11.14
C THR A 346 1.22 15.05 11.63
N SER A 347 0.98 16.03 10.74
CA SER A 347 0.82 17.44 11.13
C SER A 347 -0.61 17.77 11.55
N ARG A 348 -1.57 16.90 11.21
CA ARG A 348 -2.97 16.99 11.63
C ARG A 348 -3.32 15.90 12.63
N ASP A 349 -4.19 16.23 13.59
CA ASP A 349 -4.67 15.34 14.64
C ASP A 349 -6.16 14.98 14.52
N ASP A 350 -6.82 15.43 13.45
CA ASP A 350 -8.25 15.22 13.19
C ASP A 350 -8.56 13.96 12.35
N ALA A 351 -7.57 13.08 12.15
CA ALA A 351 -7.77 11.83 11.43
C ALA A 351 -8.83 10.94 12.13
N PRO A 352 -9.80 10.35 11.41
CA PRO A 352 -10.89 9.57 12.03
C PRO A 352 -10.44 8.30 12.77
N GLY A 353 -9.24 7.80 12.48
CA GLY A 353 -8.69 6.62 13.12
C GLY A 353 -7.23 6.36 12.77
N LYS A 354 -6.63 5.40 13.48
CA LYS A 354 -5.25 5.00 13.27
C LYS A 354 -5.03 4.51 11.84
N GLY A 355 -4.00 5.03 11.19
CA GLY A 355 -3.58 4.63 9.84
C GLY A 355 -4.36 5.30 8.71
N TRP A 356 -5.43 6.06 9.00
CA TRP A 356 -6.11 6.87 7.98
C TRP A 356 -5.12 7.82 7.31
N VAL A 357 -5.34 8.04 6.01
CA VAL A 357 -4.46 8.83 5.17
C VAL A 357 -5.17 10.07 4.68
N LEU A 358 -4.43 11.18 4.61
CA LEU A 358 -4.93 12.42 4.05
C LEU A 358 -4.85 12.33 2.53
N TRP A 359 -5.96 12.64 1.86
CA TRP A 359 -6.03 12.79 0.42
C TRP A 359 -5.81 14.25 0.05
N GLN A 360 -4.66 14.55 -0.55
CA GLN A 360 -4.26 15.90 -0.94
C GLN A 360 -4.14 16.01 -2.46
N ALA A 361 -4.49 17.19 -2.99
CA ALA A 361 -4.24 17.60 -4.35
C ALA A 361 -3.36 18.85 -4.36
N GLN A 362 -2.26 18.79 -5.12
CA GLN A 362 -1.39 19.93 -5.38
C GLN A 362 -1.31 20.17 -6.88
N LEU A 363 -1.63 21.39 -7.32
CA LEU A 363 -1.67 21.77 -8.73
C LEU A 363 -0.70 22.92 -9.00
N TRP A 364 0.21 22.71 -9.93
CA TRP A 364 1.02 23.78 -10.54
C TRP A 364 0.47 24.06 -11.93
N GLN A 365 -0.03 25.28 -12.14
CA GLN A 365 -0.59 25.68 -13.44
C GLN A 365 -0.51 27.20 -13.58
N ALA A 366 -0.11 27.68 -14.77
CA ALA A 366 -0.05 29.10 -15.10
C ALA A 366 0.78 29.96 -14.11
N GLY A 367 1.85 29.39 -13.55
CA GLY A 367 2.71 30.06 -12.57
C GLY A 367 2.15 30.11 -11.15
N GLU A 368 1.01 29.48 -10.89
CA GLU A 368 0.41 29.37 -9.56
C GLU A 368 0.56 27.95 -9.00
N HIS A 369 0.66 27.86 -7.67
CA HIS A 369 0.63 26.61 -6.92
C HIS A 369 -0.57 26.61 -5.96
N HIS A 370 -1.45 25.63 -6.14
CA HIS A 370 -2.65 25.44 -5.32
C HIS A 370 -2.57 24.12 -4.56
N CYS A 371 -3.10 24.08 -3.35
CA CYS A 371 -3.11 22.89 -2.50
C CYS A 371 -4.46 22.72 -1.79
N TRP A 372 -5.01 21.51 -1.84
CA TRP A 372 -6.29 21.16 -1.22
C TRP A 372 -6.20 19.86 -0.44
N ASP A 373 -6.70 19.87 0.80
CA ASP A 373 -6.99 18.67 1.57
C ASP A 373 -8.41 18.20 1.22
N LEU A 374 -8.50 17.19 0.35
CA LEU A 374 -9.77 16.72 -0.21
C LEU A 374 -10.57 15.88 0.80
N ALA A 375 -9.89 14.97 1.50
CA ALA A 375 -10.54 14.03 2.40
C ALA A 375 -9.56 13.32 3.35
N TRP A 376 -10.10 12.71 4.40
CA TRP A 376 -9.47 11.57 5.07
C TRP A 376 -9.97 10.26 4.48
N CYS A 377 -9.08 9.32 4.19
CA CYS A 377 -9.40 8.02 3.61
C CYS A 377 -8.95 6.87 4.51
N HIS A 378 -9.80 5.84 4.62
CA HIS A 378 -9.40 4.55 5.20
C HIS A 378 -8.21 3.95 4.42
N PRO A 379 -7.25 3.23 5.06
CA PRO A 379 -6.07 2.68 4.35
C PRO A 379 -6.37 1.79 3.14
N HIS A 380 -7.55 1.15 3.15
CA HIS A 380 -8.06 0.30 2.07
C HIS A 380 -9.15 0.98 1.22
N VAL A 381 -9.34 2.29 1.39
CA VAL A 381 -10.30 3.13 0.65
C VAL A 381 -11.74 2.60 0.73
N THR A 382 -12.10 1.95 1.83
CA THR A 382 -13.48 1.48 2.08
C THR A 382 -14.39 2.59 2.60
N THR A 383 -13.79 3.65 3.14
CA THR A 383 -14.49 4.80 3.69
C THR A 383 -13.73 6.09 3.41
N ILE A 384 -14.44 7.15 3.04
CA ILE A 384 -13.93 8.51 2.83
C ILE A 384 -14.67 9.47 3.76
N HIS A 385 -13.96 10.38 4.41
CA HIS A 385 -14.53 11.50 5.14
C HIS A 385 -14.10 12.78 4.42
N TRP A 386 -15.05 13.42 3.72
CA TRP A 386 -14.78 14.61 2.94
C TRP A 386 -14.37 15.79 3.83
N LEU A 387 -13.39 16.54 3.35
CA LEU A 387 -12.93 17.80 3.94
C LEU A 387 -13.39 18.97 3.07
N PRO A 388 -13.44 20.21 3.60
CA PRO A 388 -13.86 21.37 2.81
C PRO A 388 -13.07 21.61 1.52
N GLY A 389 -11.86 21.06 1.40
CA GLY A 389 -11.05 21.13 0.19
C GLY A 389 -11.70 20.49 -1.04
N ILE A 390 -12.60 19.50 -0.90
CA ILE A 390 -13.31 18.93 -2.06
C ILE A 390 -14.25 19.94 -2.73
N GLU A 391 -14.90 20.80 -1.94
CA GLU A 391 -15.75 21.86 -2.50
C GLU A 391 -14.92 22.93 -3.20
N GLN A 392 -13.77 23.28 -2.62
CA GLN A 392 -12.84 24.26 -3.20
C GLN A 392 -12.24 23.73 -4.50
N TRP A 393 -11.85 22.46 -4.53
CA TRP A 393 -11.40 21.75 -5.72
C TRP A 393 -12.46 21.78 -6.82
N ALA A 394 -13.70 21.40 -6.50
CA ALA A 394 -14.78 21.42 -7.48
C ALA A 394 -15.07 22.82 -8.03
N ARG A 395 -15.08 23.85 -7.17
CA ARG A 395 -15.28 25.25 -7.59
C ARG A 395 -14.17 25.77 -8.50
N PHE A 396 -12.93 25.32 -8.29
CA PHE A 396 -11.80 25.70 -9.16
C PHE A 396 -12.00 25.21 -10.61
N TRP A 397 -12.65 24.06 -10.80
CA TRP A 397 -12.89 23.46 -12.11
C TRP A 397 -14.30 23.68 -12.69
N SER A 398 -15.16 24.43 -12.00
CA SER A 398 -16.56 24.66 -12.39
C SER A 398 -16.74 25.76 -13.44
#